data_AF-U2TNM2-F1
#
_entry.id   AF-U2TNM2-F1
#
_cell.length_a   1.000
_cell.length_b   1.000
_cell.length_c   1.000
_cell.angle_alpha   90.00
_cell.angle_beta   90.00
_cell.angle_gamma   90.00
#
_symmetry.space_group_name_H-M   'P 1'
#
loop_
_entity.id
_entity.type
_entity.pdbx_description
1 polymer ?
#
loop_
_entity_poly.entity_id
_entity_poly.type
_entity_poly.pdbx_seq_one_letter_code
_entity_poly.pdbx_strand_id
1 'polypeptide(L)' 'MPPVERRCPVCGSVMVPVREDTAGSQTWEGWHCSFCQHEELVRVTSEGGTPKRWRGRKR' A
#
# COMPACT_ATOMS: atom_id res chain seq x y z
N MET A 1 15.09 -7.69 -8.60
CA MET A 1 14.13 -6.64 -8.98
C MET A 1 14.36 -5.47 -8.03
N PRO A 2 14.50 -4.22 -8.51
CA PRO A 2 14.63 -3.09 -7.59
C PRO A 2 13.37 -3.00 -6.71
N PRO A 3 13.48 -2.57 -5.44
CA PRO A 3 12.33 -2.37 -4.59
C PRO A 3 11.37 -1.41 -5.28
N VAL A 4 10.09 -1.77 -5.37
CA VAL A 4 9.06 -0.92 -6.00
C VAL A 4 8.90 0.31 -5.11
N GLU A 5 9.53 1.42 -5.49
CA GLU A 5 9.42 2.69 -4.78
C GLU A 5 7.99 3.24 -4.93
N ARG A 6 7.14 3.01 -3.93
CA ARG A 6 5.78 3.55 -3.89
C ARG A 6 5.79 5.01 -3.44
N ARG A 7 4.99 5.84 -4.10
CA ARG A 7 4.83 7.26 -3.76
C ARG A 7 3.43 7.54 -3.23
N CYS A 8 3.38 8.41 -2.24
CA CYS A 8 2.13 8.82 -1.62
C CYS A 8 1.28 9.60 -2.62
N PRO A 9 0.01 9.22 -2.84
CA PRO A 9 -0.88 9.95 -3.74
C PRO A 9 -1.33 11.31 -3.18
N VAL A 10 -1.05 11.60 -1.91
CA VAL A 10 -1.43 12.85 -1.24
C VAL A 10 -0.34 13.91 -1.40
N CYS A 11 0.93 13.56 -1.17
CA CYS A 11 2.05 14.51 -1.14
C CYS A 11 3.18 14.20 -2.14
N GLY A 12 3.14 13.05 -2.81
CA GLY A 12 4.18 12.63 -3.76
C GLY A 12 5.46 12.08 -3.12
N SER A 13 5.61 12.17 -1.79
CA SER A 13 6.78 11.63 -1.07
C SER A 13 6.84 10.10 -1.14
N VAL A 14 8.05 9.55 -1.05
CA VAL A 14 8.29 8.10 -0.99
C VAL A 14 7.63 7.52 0.27
N MET A 15 6.93 6.39 0.09
CA MET A 15 6.30 5.64 1.17
C MET A 15 7.21 4.50 1.60
N VAL A 16 7.19 4.22 2.89
CA VAL A 16 7.90 3.09 3.49
C VAL A 16 6.92 1.93 3.70
N PRO A 17 7.31 0.68 3.42
CA PRO A 17 6.51 -0.49 3.77
C PRO A 17 6.49 -0.63 5.30
N VAL A 18 5.30 -0.80 5.89
CA VAL A 18 5.14 -0.88 7.36
C VAL A 18 5.07 -2.31 7.83
N ARG A 19 4.33 -3.16 7.11
CA ARG A 19 4.18 -4.58 7.43
C ARG A 19 3.52 -5.34 6.30
N GLU A 20 4.04 -6.53 6.06
CA GLU A 20 3.40 -7.56 5.25
C GLU A 20 2.69 -8.51 6.20
N ASP A 21 1.37 -8.37 6.32
CA ASP A 21 0.56 -9.31 7.09
C ASP A 21 0.10 -10.43 6.16
N THR A 22 0.66 -11.62 6.39
CA THR A 22 0.27 -12.83 5.68
C THR A 22 -0.75 -13.58 6.54
N ALA A 23 -2.03 -13.27 6.35
CA ALA A 23 -3.13 -13.97 7.01
C ALA A 23 -3.68 -15.05 6.06
N GLY A 24 -3.17 -16.28 6.18
CA GLY A 24 -3.56 -17.41 5.35
C GLY A 24 -3.09 -17.28 3.90
N SER A 25 -3.99 -17.42 2.91
CA SER A 25 -3.70 -17.29 1.47
C SER A 25 -3.74 -15.85 0.95
N GLN A 26 -3.80 -14.86 1.84
CA GLN A 26 -3.91 -13.44 1.47
C GLN A 26 -2.73 -12.67 2.06
N THR A 27 -1.94 -12.06 1.18
CA THR A 27 -0.86 -11.16 1.57
C THR A 27 -1.37 -9.73 1.48
N TRP A 28 -1.14 -8.95 2.52
CA TRP A 28 -1.43 -7.52 2.54
C TRP A 28 -0.14 -6.75 2.70
N GLU A 29 0.11 -5.80 1.81
CA GLU A 29 1.22 -4.85 1.93
C GLU A 29 0.69 -3.52 2.46
N GLY A 30 1.12 -3.15 3.67
CA GLY A 30 0.89 -1.83 4.24
C GLY A 30 2.00 -0.85 3.87
N TRP A 31 1.63 0.36 3.45
CA TRP A 31 2.53 1.44 3.08
C TRP A 31 2.21 2.68 3.90
N HIS A 32 3.22 3.35 4.41
CA HIS A 32 3.07 4.58 5.18
C HIS A 32 3.95 5.69 4.62
N CYS A 33 3.38 6.87 4.50
CA CYS A 33 4.10 8.07 4.11
C CYS A 33 4.56 8.83 5.35
N SER A 34 5.85 8.86 5.62
CA SER A 34 6.42 9.57 6.78
C SER A 34 6.23 11.10 6.73
N PHE A 35 5.95 11.67 5.56
CA PHE A 35 5.79 13.12 5.41
C PHE A 35 4.39 13.61 5.79
N CYS A 36 3.34 12.94 5.28
CA CYS A 36 1.95 13.34 5.50
C CYS A 36 1.15 12.36 6.38
N GLN A 37 1.81 11.33 6.93
CA GLN A 37 1.20 10.27 7.73
C GLN A 37 0.06 9.54 7.00
N HIS A 38 0.13 9.47 5.67
CA HIS A 38 -0.85 8.75 4.88
C HIS A 38 -0.52 7.26 4.85
N GLU A 39 -1.52 6.43 5.13
CA GLU A 39 -1.42 4.97 5.14
C GLU A 39 -2.24 4.37 3.99
N GLU A 40 -1.65 3.41 3.28
CA GLU A 40 -2.30 2.66 2.22
C GLU A 40 -2.09 1.16 2.46
N LEU A 41 -3.18 0.40 2.55
CA LEU A 41 -3.15 -1.06 2.58
C LEU A 41 -3.54 -1.59 1.22
N VAL A 42 -2.67 -2.39 0.61
CA VAL A 42 -2.94 -3.03 -0.67
C VAL A 42 -2.92 -4.53 -0.52
N ARG A 43 -3.99 -5.17 -0.97
CA ARG A 43 -4.06 -6.63 -1.04
C ARG A 43 -3.21 -7.11 -2.21
N VAL A 44 -2.20 -7.91 -1.90
CA VAL A 44 -1.41 -8.65 -2.88
C VAL A 44 -2.07 -10.02 -3.01
N THR A 45 -2.98 -10.14 -3.96
CA THR A 45 -3.36 -11.47 -4.43
C THR A 45 -2.25 -11.96 -5.35
N SER A 46 -1.64 -13.11 -5.05
CA SER A 46 -0.63 -13.75 -5.90
C SER A 46 -1.13 -14.14 -7.30
N GLU A 47 -2.39 -13.85 -7.63
CA GLU A 47 -2.95 -13.92 -8.97
C GLU A 47 -3.16 -12.50 -9.52
N GLY A 48 -2.70 -12.27 -10.75
CA GLY A 48 -2.71 -11.00 -11.48
C GLY A 48 -4.10 -10.37 -11.67
N GLY A 49 -4.69 -9.89 -10.58
CA GLY A 49 -5.91 -9.10 -10.54
C GLY A 49 -5.56 -7.70 -10.08
N THR A 50 -5.59 -6.75 -11.01
CA THR A 50 -5.48 -5.28 -10.80
C THR A 50 -5.94 -4.82 -9.40
N PRO A 51 -5.09 -4.13 -8.62
CA PRO A 51 -5.44 -3.67 -7.28
C PRO A 51 -6.60 -2.67 -7.35
N LYS A 52 -7.77 -3.04 -6.81
CA LYS A 52 -8.90 -2.12 -6.63
C LYS A 52 -8.54 -1.12 -5.53
N ARG A 53 -8.14 0.07 -5.97
CA ARG A 53 -7.84 1.26 -5.16
C ARG A 53 -9.08 1.65 -4.33
N TRP A 54 -9.11 1.26 -3.06
CA TRP A 54 -10.12 1.72 -2.11
C TRP A 54 -9.87 3.20 -1.76
N ARG A 55 -10.64 4.11 -2.36
CA ARG A 55 -10.66 5.52 -1.93
C ARG A 55 -11.59 5.63 -0.71
N GLY A 56 -11.01 5.65 0.48
CA GLY A 56 -11.72 6.03 1.71
C GLY A 56 -12.30 7.44 1.57
N ARG A 57 -13.62 7.56 1.78
CA ARG A 57 -14.40 8.80 1.73
C ARG A 57 -14.14 9.62 3.00
N LYS A 58 -13.63 10.84 2.85
CA LYS A 58 -13.50 11.82 3.94
C LYS A 58 -14.88 12.40 4.27
N ARG A 59 -15.25 12.39 5.56
CA ARG A 59 -16.38 13.16 6.12
C ARG A 59 -15.85 14.50 6.61
#